data_AF-A0A847PY41-F1
#
_entry.id   AF-A0A847PY41-F1
#
_cell.length_a   1.000
_cell.length_b   1.000
_cell.length_c   1.000
_cell.angle_alpha   90.00
_cell.angle_beta   90.00
_cell.angle_gamma   90.00
#
_symmetry.space_group_name_H-M   'P 1'
#
loop_
_entity.id
_entity.type
_entity.pdbx_description
1 polymer ?
#
loop_
_entity_poly.entity_id
_entity_poly.type
_entity_poly.pdbx_seq_one_letter_code
_entity_poly.pdbx_strand_id
1 'polypeptide(L)'
;MIGTQELIMIFAVVVLLFGASKLPELARSMGSSVGEFKKAQKESEQNLREFEKSLKEPAAPKNKVQETAQKLGIDIRGKTDDQLLDEIQRSTERPKEVSEP
;
A
#
# COMPACT_ATOMS: atom_id res chain seq x y z
N MET A 1 -49.71 -6.94 3.79
CA MET A 1 -48.66 -6.30 2.99
C MET A 1 -48.77 -4.81 3.28
N ILE A 2 -47.69 -4.15 3.69
CA ILE A 2 -47.71 -2.68 3.79
C ILE A 2 -47.68 -2.17 2.36
N GLY A 3 -48.77 -1.54 1.93
CA GLY A 3 -48.86 -0.92 0.63
C GLY A 3 -48.23 0.47 0.62
N THR A 4 -48.16 1.06 -0.57
CA THR A 4 -47.63 2.41 -0.77
C THR A 4 -48.41 3.44 0.05
N GLN A 5 -49.72 3.23 0.24
CA GLN A 5 -50.58 4.14 0.99
C GLN A 5 -50.27 4.15 2.49
N GLU A 6 -50.06 2.99 3.10
CA GLU A 6 -49.64 2.89 4.50
C GLU A 6 -48.26 3.51 4.72
N LEU A 7 -47.32 3.32 3.78
CA LEU A 7 -45.99 3.93 3.84
C LEU A 7 -46.06 5.47 3.79
N ILE A 8 -46.89 6.03 2.92
CA ILE A 8 -47.11 7.48 2.83
C ILE A 8 -47.71 8.02 4.12
N MET A 9 -48.66 7.30 4.73
CA MET A 9 -49.30 7.73 5.98
C MET A 9 -48.28 7.76 7.14
N ILE A 10 -47.43 6.74 7.25
CA ILE A 10 -46.35 6.69 8.24
C ILE A 10 -45.35 7.83 7.99
N PHE A 11 -44.95 8.06 6.73
CA PHE A 11 -44.04 9.14 6.39
C PHE A 11 -44.63 10.51 6.73
N ALA A 12 -45.93 10.72 6.49
CA ALA A 12 -46.63 11.94 6.86
C ALA A 12 -46.60 12.17 8.38
N VAL A 13 -46.82 11.14 9.19
CA VAL A 13 -46.70 11.24 10.66
C VAL A 13 -45.28 11.62 11.07
N VAL A 14 -44.25 11.00 10.49
CA VAL A 14 -42.84 11.34 10.76
C VAL A 14 -42.55 12.79 10.39
N VAL A 15 -43.04 13.26 9.23
CA VAL A 15 -42.90 14.66 8.80
C VAL A 15 -43.63 15.63 9.72
N LEU A 16 -44.79 15.25 10.29
CA LEU A 16 -45.50 16.09 11.25
C LEU A 16 -44.75 16.21 12.59
N LEU A 17 -44.12 15.13 13.05
CA LEU A 17 -43.37 15.11 14.31
C LEU A 17 -42.04 15.85 14.22
N PHE A 18 -41.29 15.62 13.15
CA PHE A 18 -39.94 16.18 12.98
C PHE A 18 -39.90 17.44 12.11
N GLY A 19 -40.91 17.66 11.27
CA GLY A 19 -40.95 18.74 10.29
C GLY A 19 -40.31 18.36 8.95
N ALA A 20 -40.86 18.91 7.86
CA ALA A 20 -40.36 18.66 6.49
C ALA A 20 -38.91 19.11 6.26
N SER A 21 -38.41 20.07 7.05
CA SER A 21 -37.04 20.58 6.97
C SER A 21 -36.02 19.69 7.68
N LYS A 22 -36.42 18.88 8.67
CA LYS A 22 -35.48 18.05 9.45
C LYS A 22 -35.04 16.79 8.74
N LEU A 23 -35.91 16.17 7.97
CA LEU A 23 -35.54 15.00 7.17
C LEU A 23 -34.39 15.27 6.17
N PRO A 24 -34.41 16.35 5.35
CA PRO A 24 -33.29 16.64 4.45
C PRO A 24 -32.02 17.09 5.19
N GLU A 25 -32.15 17.74 6.35
CA GLU A 25 -31.00 18.11 7.21
C GLU A 25 -30.31 16.86 7.78
N LEU A 26 -31.09 15.90 8.27
CA LEU A 26 -30.59 14.60 8.75
C LEU A 26 -29.98 13.76 7.61
N ALA A 27 -30.63 13.72 6.45
CA ALA A 27 -30.11 13.00 5.29
C ALA A 27 -28.77 13.57 4.81
N ARG A 28 -28.63 14.91 4.78
CA ARG A 28 -27.36 15.57 4.42
C ARG A 28 -26.26 15.28 5.44
N SER A 29 -26.53 15.47 6.73
CA SER A 29 -25.53 15.23 7.78
C SER A 29 -25.08 13.76 7.83
N MET A 30 -26.02 12.81 7.85
CA MET A 30 -25.69 11.38 7.79
C MET A 30 -24.96 11.00 6.50
N GLY A 31 -25.40 11.53 5.35
CA GLY A 31 -24.78 11.29 4.05
C GLY A 31 -23.33 11.76 4.01
N SER A 32 -23.06 12.96 4.52
CA SER A 32 -21.71 13.50 4.65
C SER A 32 -20.85 12.64 5.57
N SER A 33 -21.35 12.27 6.76
CA SER A 33 -20.61 11.40 7.69
C SER A 33 -20.27 10.03 7.10
N VAL A 34 -21.21 9.39 6.41
CA VAL A 34 -20.97 8.11 5.73
C VAL A 34 -19.97 8.27 4.56
N GLY A 35 -20.04 9.39 3.84
CA GLY A 35 -19.11 9.71 2.76
C GLY A 35 -17.66 9.87 3.26
N GLU A 36 -17.48 10.67 4.31
CA GLU A 36 -16.18 10.87 4.95
C GLU A 36 -15.64 9.58 5.55
N PHE A 37 -16.49 8.78 6.20
CA PHE A 37 -16.13 7.48 6.73
C PHE A 37 -15.63 6.53 5.64
N LYS A 38 -16.33 6.44 4.51
CA LYS A 38 -15.89 5.62 3.35
C LYS A 38 -14.56 6.10 2.78
N LYS A 39 -14.35 7.42 2.71
CA LYS A 39 -13.09 8.01 2.24
C LYS A 39 -11.93 7.63 3.18
N ALA A 40 -12.13 7.79 4.48
CA ALA A 40 -11.14 7.45 5.50
C ALA A 40 -10.80 5.95 5.49
N GLN A 41 -11.79 5.06 5.33
CA GLN A 41 -11.55 3.63 5.19
C GLN A 41 -10.68 3.31 3.96
N LYS A 42 -11.00 3.91 2.80
CA LYS A 42 -10.22 3.69 1.57
C LYS A 42 -8.77 4.18 1.70
N GLU A 43 -8.57 5.35 2.31
CA GLU A 43 -7.24 5.90 2.57
C GLU A 43 -6.45 5.01 3.55
N SER A 44 -7.11 4.52 4.61
CA SER A 44 -6.51 3.59 5.56
C SER A 44 -6.07 2.28 4.89
N GLU A 45 -6.92 1.69 4.04
CA GLU A 45 -6.57 0.49 3.26
C GLU A 45 -5.37 0.72 2.33
N GLN A 46 -5.31 1.88 1.67
CA GLN A 46 -4.19 2.21 0.79
C GLN A 46 -2.88 2.36 1.59
N ASN A 47 -2.92 3.10 2.70
CA ASN A 47 -1.76 3.28 3.57
C ASN A 47 -1.26 1.95 4.13
N LEU A 48 -2.18 1.04 4.50
CA LEU A 48 -1.83 -0.29 4.98
C LEU A 48 -1.15 -1.13 3.88
N ARG A 49 -1.65 -1.07 2.64
CA ARG A 49 -1.03 -1.75 1.49
C ARG A 49 0.36 -1.18 1.18
N GLU A 50 0.53 0.13 1.25
CA GLU A 50 1.83 0.79 1.05
C GLU A 50 2.83 0.42 2.16
N PHE A 51 2.37 0.34 3.41
CA PHE A 51 3.18 -0.12 4.54
C PHE A 51 3.55 -1.59 4.44
N GLU A 52 2.62 -2.47 4.07
CA GLU A 52 2.93 -3.89 3.82
C GLU A 52 3.94 -4.05 2.68
N LYS A 53 3.85 -3.23 1.64
CA LYS A 53 4.81 -3.23 0.53
C LYS A 53 6.20 -2.81 1.00
N SER A 54 6.30 -1.79 1.86
CA SER A 54 7.60 -1.35 2.41
C SER A 54 8.22 -2.34 3.40
N LEU A 55 7.41 -3.18 4.06
CA LEU A 55 7.90 -4.26 4.92
C LEU A 55 8.31 -5.52 4.14
N LYS A 56 7.65 -5.83 3.02
CA LYS A 56 7.93 -7.01 2.20
C LYS A 56 9.06 -6.80 1.20
N GLU A 57 9.43 -5.57 0.93
CA GLU A 57 10.59 -5.24 0.11
C GLU A 57 11.83 -5.24 1.03
N PRO A 58 12.73 -6.24 0.94
CA PRO A 58 14.01 -6.13 1.62
C PRO A 58 14.67 -4.88 1.06
N ALA A 59 15.29 -4.08 1.93
CA ALA A 59 16.19 -3.01 1.52
C ALA A 59 17.45 -3.61 0.86
N ALA A 60 17.29 -4.27 -0.29
CA ALA A 60 18.35 -4.54 -1.24
C ALA A 60 18.24 -3.43 -2.28
N PRO A 61 18.95 -2.30 -2.11
CA PRO A 61 19.13 -1.39 -3.22
C PRO A 61 19.82 -2.22 -4.30
N LYS A 62 19.10 -2.49 -5.39
CA LYS A 62 19.63 -3.13 -6.62
C LYS A 62 20.90 -2.43 -7.16
N ASN A 63 21.22 -1.26 -6.61
CA ASN A 63 22.39 -0.47 -6.92
C ASN A 63 23.64 -0.82 -6.08
N LYS A 64 23.55 -1.45 -4.89
CA LYS A 64 24.76 -1.69 -4.05
C LYS A 64 25.66 -2.80 -4.58
N VAL A 65 25.07 -3.86 -5.12
CA VAL A 65 25.84 -4.97 -5.74
C VAL A 65 26.53 -4.48 -7.00
N GLN A 66 25.80 -3.74 -7.84
CA GLN A 66 26.33 -3.15 -9.07
C GLN A 66 27.37 -2.06 -8.80
N GLU A 67 27.19 -1.22 -7.77
CA GLU A 67 28.16 -0.20 -7.35
C GLU A 67 29.45 -0.82 -6.80
N THR A 68 29.35 -1.93 -6.05
CA THR A 68 30.52 -2.65 -5.53
C THR A 68 31.26 -3.37 -6.65
N ALA A 69 30.54 -4.02 -7.57
CA ALA A 69 31.11 -4.63 -8.78
C ALA A 69 31.84 -3.60 -9.64
N GLN A 70 31.23 -2.43 -9.86
CA GLN A 70 31.81 -1.35 -10.65
C GLN A 70 33.06 -0.74 -10.01
N LYS A 71 33.09 -0.60 -8.67
CA LYS A 71 34.28 -0.15 -7.92
C LYS A 71 35.42 -1.18 -7.95
N LEU A 72 35.10 -2.46 -8.06
CA LEU A 72 36.07 -3.55 -8.21
C LEU A 72 36.47 -3.79 -9.68
N GLY A 73 35.97 -2.99 -10.63
CA GLY A 73 36.28 -3.11 -12.05
C GLY A 73 35.61 -4.30 -12.75
N ILE A 74 34.57 -4.88 -12.14
CA ILE A 74 33.83 -6.02 -12.68
C ILE A 74 32.82 -5.51 -13.72
N ASP A 75 32.85 -6.10 -14.93
CA ASP A 75 31.89 -5.74 -15.99
C ASP A 75 30.47 -6.21 -15.62
N ILE A 76 29.57 -5.24 -15.53
CA ILE A 76 28.16 -5.40 -15.14
C ILE A 76 27.24 -5.70 -16.33
N ARG A 77 27.74 -5.67 -17.58
CA ARG A 77 26.91 -5.88 -18.76
C ARG A 77 26.57 -7.36 -18.96
N GLY A 78 25.30 -7.70 -18.76
CA GLY A 78 24.75 -9.03 -19.04
C GLY A 78 24.86 -10.04 -17.89
N LYS A 79 25.33 -9.63 -16.70
CA LYS A 79 25.40 -10.48 -15.50
C LYS A 79 24.24 -10.17 -14.55
N THR A 80 23.67 -11.20 -13.92
CA THR A 80 22.64 -11.03 -12.88
C THR A 80 23.27 -10.68 -11.53
N ASP A 81 22.50 -10.10 -10.61
CA ASP A 81 23.00 -9.72 -9.28
C ASP A 81 23.62 -10.92 -8.54
N ASP A 82 23.06 -12.12 -8.70
CA ASP A 82 23.60 -13.37 -8.12
C ASP A 82 24.98 -13.75 -8.70
N GLN A 83 25.20 -13.53 -10.00
CA GLN A 83 26.49 -13.79 -10.65
C GLN A 83 27.55 -12.76 -10.26
N LEU A 84 27.14 -11.51 -10.02
CA LEU A 84 28.03 -10.47 -9.53
C LEU A 84 28.44 -10.73 -8.07
N LEU A 85 27.53 -11.24 -7.23
CA LEU A 85 27.82 -11.59 -5.85
C LEU A 85 28.84 -12.74 -5.74
N ASP A 86 28.68 -13.78 -6.56
CA ASP A 86 29.60 -14.93 -6.60
C ASP A 86 31.01 -14.51 -7.07
N GLU A 87 31.10 -13.60 -8.05
CA GLU A 87 32.37 -13.05 -8.55
C GLU A 87 33.07 -12.14 -7.51
N ILE A 88 32.30 -11.32 -6.78
CA ILE A 88 32.82 -10.48 -5.69
C ILE A 88 33.34 -11.35 -4.54
N GLN A 89 32.59 -12.37 -4.12
CA GLN A 89 33.04 -13.31 -3.08
C GLN A 89 34.30 -14.04 -3.52
N ARG A 90 34.33 -14.54 -4.76
CA ARG A 90 35.49 -15.25 -5.30
C ARG A 90 36.75 -14.38 -5.45
N SER A 91 36.60 -13.08 -5.67
CA SER A 91 37.71 -12.11 -5.68
C SER A 91 38.18 -11.72 -4.28
N THR A 92 37.30 -11.83 -3.27
CA THR A 92 37.61 -11.51 -1.87
C THR A 92 38.17 -12.72 -1.10
N GLU A 93 37.88 -13.96 -1.54
CA GLU A 93 38.26 -15.20 -0.87
C GLU A 93 39.62 -15.82 -1.31
N ARG A 94 40.31 -15.29 -2.33
CA ARG A 94 41.67 -15.76 -2.67
C ARG A 94 42.79 -14.90 -2.09
N PRO A 95 43.07 -15.01 -0.79
CA PRO A 95 44.42 -14.79 -0.32
C PRO A 95 44.95 -15.96 0.50
N LYS A 96 44.78 -17.24 0.10
CA LYS A 96 45.56 -18.38 0.64
C LYS A 96 45.68 -19.56 -0.34
N GLU A 97 46.42 -19.39 -1.43
CA GLU A 97 47.17 -20.53 -2.02
C GLU A 97 48.27 -20.07 -2.99
N VAL A 98 49.11 -19.12 -2.59
CA VAL A 98 50.44 -18.97 -3.18
C VAL A 98 51.41 -18.58 -2.07
N SER A 99 51.91 -19.58 -1.36
CA SER A 99 53.24 -19.59 -0.77
C SER A 99 53.46 -20.94 -0.09
N GLU A 100 54.51 -21.71 -0.34
CA GLU A 100 55.59 -21.65 -1.32
C GLU A 100 56.33 -23.03 -1.19
N PRO A 101 57.57 -23.20 -1.67
CA PRO A 101 58.04 -24.38 -2.41
C PRO A 101 58.51 -25.58 -1.58
#